data_AF-A0A0U5NQK6-F1
#
_entry.id   AF-A0A0U5NQK6-F1
#
_cell.length_a   1.000
_cell.length_b   1.000
_cell.length_c   1.000
_cell.angle_alpha   90.00
_cell.angle_beta   90.00
_cell.angle_gamma   90.00
#
_symmetry.space_group_name_H-M   'P 1'
#
loop_
_entity.id
_entity.type
_entity.pdbx_description
1 polymer ?
#
loop_
_entity_poly.entity_id
_entity_poly.type
_entity_poly.pdbx_seq_one_letter_code
_entity_poly.pdbx_strand_id
1 'polypeptide(L)'
;MSKLSIKILKIVMKIAVIDVTNSTHLSQYKSRLSLYDLAKVILEIPNFDDRLAEGDPELVNIIARNIGAVNMFSFASKYCTYHNVEIYGRDDYSIFDGIVKNTLPYYIPGLTVNRIDTWRRNFDYETFNECVGNLLDENNIHIPFRRRKFDHFLWYANR
;
A
#
# COMPACT_ATOMS: atom_id res chain seq x y z
N MET A 1 30.32 7.27 -6.38
CA MET A 1 29.04 6.54 -6.33
C MET A 1 28.13 7.12 -7.42
N SER A 2 27.54 6.31 -8.31
CA SER A 2 26.74 6.81 -9.43
C SER A 2 25.39 7.38 -8.98
N LYS A 3 24.79 8.31 -9.74
CA LYS A 3 23.43 8.86 -9.46
C LYS A 3 22.38 7.74 -9.33
N LEU A 4 22.52 6.68 -10.12
CA LEU A 4 21.67 5.49 -10.07
C LEU A 4 21.79 4.74 -8.73
N SER A 5 23.01 4.55 -8.23
CA SER A 5 23.27 3.90 -6.94
C SER A 5 22.64 4.67 -5.77
N ILE A 6 22.68 6.01 -5.81
CA ILE A 6 22.03 6.84 -4.78
C ILE A 6 20.50 6.70 -4.82
N LYS A 7 19.88 6.65 -6.01
CA LYS A 7 18.42 6.45 -6.13
C LYS A 7 17.99 5.10 -5.56
N ILE A 8 18.70 4.03 -5.89
CA ILE A 8 18.41 2.70 -5.34
C ILE A 8 18.51 2.71 -3.81
N LEU A 9 19.58 3.28 -3.25
CA LEU A 9 19.75 3.34 -1.80
C LEU A 9 18.61 4.10 -1.11
N LYS A 10 18.11 5.20 -1.69
CA LYS A 10 16.94 5.91 -1.17
C LYS A 10 15.70 5.03 -1.14
N ILE A 11 15.45 4.26 -2.20
CA ILE A 11 14.30 3.35 -2.26
C ILE A 11 14.47 2.22 -1.23
N VAL A 12 15.65 1.61 -1.13
CA VAL A 12 15.96 0.59 -0.11
C VAL A 12 15.71 1.11 1.30
N MET A 13 16.13 2.32 1.62
CA MET A 13 15.88 2.93 2.92
C MET A 13 14.38 3.12 3.19
N LYS A 14 13.60 3.60 2.21
CA LYS A 14 12.14 3.71 2.34
C LYS A 14 11.50 2.35 2.65
N ILE A 15 11.87 1.32 1.88
CA ILE A 15 11.38 -0.05 2.08
C ILE A 15 11.71 -0.53 3.49
N ALA A 16 12.96 -0.35 3.93
CA ALA A 16 13.41 -0.81 5.25
C ALA A 16 12.65 -0.11 6.39
N VAL A 17 12.43 1.21 6.30
CA VAL A 17 11.65 1.96 7.30
C VAL A 17 10.22 1.46 7.36
N ILE A 18 9.57 1.23 6.20
CA ILE A 18 8.20 0.70 6.15
C ILE A 18 8.13 -0.70 6.76
N ASP A 19 9.10 -1.58 6.47
CA ASP A 19 9.12 -2.95 7.00
C ASP A 19 9.25 -2.99 8.51
N VAL A 20 10.13 -2.15 9.06
CA VAL A 20 10.33 -2.04 10.51
C VAL A 20 9.10 -1.45 11.22
N THR A 21 8.47 -0.43 10.63
CA THR A 21 7.35 0.29 11.28
C THR A 21 6.00 -0.41 11.15
N ASN A 22 5.80 -1.23 10.12
CA ASN A 22 4.51 -1.87 9.85
C ASN A 22 4.57 -3.40 9.92
N SER A 23 5.68 -3.97 10.42
CA SER A 23 5.89 -5.41 10.52
C SER A 23 5.50 -6.14 9.24
N THR A 24 5.92 -5.63 8.07
CA THR A 24 5.57 -6.28 6.80
C THR A 24 6.26 -7.63 6.61
N HIS A 25 7.14 -7.99 7.54
CA HIS A 25 7.86 -9.26 7.62
C HIS A 25 8.54 -9.61 6.28
N LEU A 26 9.05 -8.61 5.55
CA LEU A 26 9.81 -8.84 4.31
C LEU A 26 11.02 -9.74 4.56
N SER A 27 11.52 -9.73 5.79
CA SER A 27 12.56 -10.63 6.26
C SER A 27 12.23 -12.12 6.12
N GLN A 28 10.95 -12.52 6.16
CA GLN A 28 10.49 -13.90 5.94
C GLN A 28 10.66 -14.35 4.48
N TYR A 29 10.73 -13.40 3.55
CA TYR A 29 10.93 -13.65 2.13
C TYR A 29 12.39 -13.48 1.70
N LYS A 30 13.35 -13.30 2.64
CA LYS A 30 14.79 -13.11 2.34
C LYS A 30 15.41 -14.18 1.45
N SER A 31 14.89 -15.42 1.50
CA SER A 31 15.34 -16.51 0.64
C SER A 31 14.85 -16.41 -0.80
N ARG A 32 13.88 -15.54 -1.08
CA ARG A 32 13.20 -15.37 -2.38
C ARG A 32 13.31 -13.95 -2.94
N LEU A 33 13.62 -12.96 -2.10
CA LEU A 33 13.65 -11.55 -2.47
C LEU A 33 14.63 -10.75 -1.59
N SER A 34 15.53 -10.00 -2.24
CA SER A 34 16.32 -8.98 -1.56
C SER A 34 15.64 -7.61 -1.62
N LEU A 35 15.88 -6.76 -0.61
CA LEU A 35 15.44 -5.36 -0.62
C LEU A 35 15.95 -4.59 -1.85
N TYR A 36 17.11 -5.00 -2.37
CA TYR A 36 17.73 -4.40 -3.54
C TYR A 36 16.97 -4.74 -4.84
N ASP A 37 16.50 -5.98 -4.99
CA ASP A 37 15.69 -6.38 -6.15
C ASP A 37 14.34 -5.66 -6.13
N LEU A 38 13.72 -5.54 -4.96
CA LEU A 38 12.50 -4.75 -4.79
C LEU A 38 12.73 -3.27 -5.14
N ALA A 39 13.83 -2.68 -4.70
CA ALA A 39 14.17 -1.32 -5.04
C ALA A 39 14.40 -1.11 -6.53
N LYS A 40 14.98 -2.09 -7.22
CA LYS A 40 15.14 -2.07 -8.69
C LYS A 40 13.80 -2.09 -9.40
N VAL A 41 12.90 -2.99 -9.01
CA VAL A 41 11.54 -3.07 -9.58
C VAL A 41 10.84 -1.72 -9.48
N ILE A 42 10.87 -1.08 -8.30
CA ILE A 42 10.26 0.25 -8.11
C ILE A 42 10.94 1.32 -8.97
N LEU A 43 12.28 1.29 -9.05
CA LEU A 43 13.05 2.26 -9.84
C LEU A 43 12.77 2.17 -11.34
N GLU A 44 12.47 0.99 -11.85
CA GLU A 44 12.20 0.72 -13.27
C GLU A 44 10.78 1.15 -13.69
N ILE A 45 9.89 1.47 -12.74
CA ILE A 45 8.54 1.97 -13.05
C ILE A 45 8.65 3.36 -13.70
N PRO A 46 8.15 3.53 -14.94
CA PRO A 46 8.21 4.82 -15.62
C PRO A 46 7.41 5.88 -14.87
N ASN A 47 8.04 7.06 -14.69
CA ASN A 47 7.45 8.24 -14.05
C ASN A 47 6.81 7.95 -12.68
N PHE A 48 7.44 7.05 -11.90
CA PHE A 48 6.90 6.59 -10.62
C PHE A 48 6.48 7.74 -9.69
N ASP A 49 7.36 8.72 -9.51
CA ASP A 49 7.15 9.83 -8.58
C ASP A 49 5.97 10.73 -9.02
N ASP A 50 5.86 11.05 -10.31
CA ASP A 50 4.78 11.85 -10.87
C ASP A 50 3.43 11.14 -10.73
N ARG A 51 3.37 9.86 -11.12
CA ARG A 51 2.18 9.01 -11.00
C ARG A 51 1.72 8.86 -9.55
N LEU A 52 2.67 8.74 -8.63
CA LEU A 52 2.38 8.63 -7.20
C LEU A 52 1.84 9.95 -6.62
N ALA A 53 2.33 11.08 -7.10
CA ALA A 53 1.82 12.40 -6.72
C ALA A 53 0.42 12.68 -7.27
N GLU A 54 0.05 12.04 -8.38
CA GLU A 54 -1.28 12.10 -8.99
C GLU A 54 -2.28 11.09 -8.39
N GLY A 55 -1.80 10.18 -7.53
CA GLY A 55 -2.66 9.18 -6.86
C GLY A 55 -2.97 7.95 -7.72
N ASP A 56 -2.12 7.61 -8.70
CA ASP A 56 -2.33 6.46 -9.59
C ASP A 56 -2.40 5.11 -8.81
N PRO A 57 -3.56 4.43 -8.79
CA PRO A 57 -3.74 3.17 -8.07
C PRO A 57 -2.98 1.99 -8.71
N GLU A 58 -2.67 2.04 -10.01
CA GLU A 58 -2.00 0.94 -10.71
C GLU A 58 -0.55 0.75 -10.23
N LEU A 59 0.06 1.77 -9.62
CA LEU A 59 1.38 1.63 -8.98
C LEU A 59 1.39 0.52 -7.94
N VAL A 60 0.32 0.37 -7.15
CA VAL A 60 0.23 -0.70 -6.16
C VAL A 60 0.21 -2.07 -6.84
N ASN A 61 -0.56 -2.21 -7.93
CA ASN A 61 -0.66 -3.46 -8.68
C ASN A 61 0.66 -3.82 -9.36
N ILE A 62 1.35 -2.85 -9.97
CA ILE A 62 2.68 -3.04 -10.58
C ILE A 62 3.67 -3.54 -9.53
N ILE A 63 3.79 -2.86 -8.39
CA ILE A 63 4.69 -3.32 -7.32
C ILE A 63 4.27 -4.70 -6.82
N ALA A 64 2.97 -4.93 -6.62
CA ALA A 64 2.47 -6.18 -6.07
C ALA A 64 2.72 -7.42 -6.95
N ARG A 65 2.71 -7.26 -8.29
CA ARG A 65 2.90 -8.34 -9.27
C ARG A 65 4.37 -8.63 -9.59
N ASN A 66 5.24 -7.63 -9.57
CA ASN A 66 6.60 -7.73 -10.14
C ASN A 66 7.64 -8.33 -9.18
N ILE A 67 7.22 -9.01 -8.11
CA ILE A 67 8.10 -9.47 -7.03
C ILE A 67 7.94 -10.98 -6.83
N GLY A 68 8.48 -11.76 -7.79
CA GLY A 68 8.53 -13.22 -7.71
C GLY A 68 7.17 -13.89 -7.47
N ALA A 69 7.16 -14.98 -6.70
CA ALA A 69 5.95 -15.76 -6.39
C ALA A 69 5.18 -15.25 -5.15
N VAL A 70 5.53 -14.08 -4.61
CA VAL A 70 4.93 -13.55 -3.38
C VAL A 70 3.99 -12.41 -3.76
N ASN A 71 2.73 -12.50 -3.34
CA ASN A 71 1.78 -11.42 -3.52
C ASN A 71 2.12 -10.27 -2.55
N MET A 72 2.65 -9.17 -3.09
CA MET A 72 3.16 -8.04 -2.32
C MET A 72 2.13 -6.92 -2.12
N PHE A 73 0.83 -7.20 -2.29
CA PHE A 73 -0.25 -6.21 -2.26
C PHE A 73 -0.32 -5.40 -0.94
N SER A 74 -0.15 -6.09 0.20
CA SER A 74 -0.08 -5.45 1.53
C SER A 74 1.12 -4.50 1.66
N PHE A 75 2.27 -4.90 1.12
CA PHE A 75 3.48 -4.07 1.14
C PHE A 75 3.32 -2.87 0.18
N ALA A 76 2.88 -3.13 -1.05
CA ALA A 76 2.74 -2.12 -2.10
C ALA A 76 1.77 -1.01 -1.70
N SER A 77 0.62 -1.36 -1.12
CA SER A 77 -0.35 -0.37 -0.61
C SER A 77 0.25 0.51 0.49
N LYS A 78 1.01 -0.05 1.43
CA LYS A 78 1.74 0.73 2.45
C LYS A 78 2.79 1.63 1.82
N TYR A 79 3.60 1.10 0.90
CA TYR A 79 4.65 1.86 0.24
C TYR A 79 4.09 3.08 -0.47
N CYS A 80 3.06 2.90 -1.28
CA CYS A 80 2.40 4.01 -1.97
C CYS A 80 1.75 4.98 -0.98
N THR A 81 1.05 4.50 0.05
CA THR A 81 0.41 5.37 1.04
C THR A 81 1.42 6.24 1.79
N TYR A 82 2.45 5.65 2.40
CA TYR A 82 3.45 6.43 3.15
C TYR A 82 4.20 7.40 2.24
N HIS A 83 4.52 7.00 1.02
CA HIS A 83 5.23 7.89 0.10
C HIS A 83 4.34 9.06 -0.35
N ASN A 84 3.07 8.80 -0.68
CA ASN A 84 2.09 9.83 -1.05
C ASN A 84 1.84 10.84 0.08
N VAL A 85 1.71 10.35 1.32
CA VAL A 85 1.53 11.20 2.51
C VAL A 85 2.80 12.01 2.82
N GLU A 86 3.95 11.36 3.00
CA GLU A 86 5.13 12.01 3.57
C GLU A 86 5.87 12.92 2.58
N ILE A 87 5.76 12.65 1.27
CA ILE A 87 6.45 13.43 0.24
C ILE A 87 5.54 14.43 -0.44
N TYR A 88 4.27 14.07 -0.68
CA TYR A 88 3.34 14.92 -1.43
C TYR A 88 2.25 15.55 -0.57
N GLY A 89 2.12 15.17 0.71
CA GLY A 89 1.10 15.71 1.60
C GLY A 89 -0.32 15.30 1.19
N ARG A 90 -0.46 14.15 0.52
CA ARG A 90 -1.71 13.64 -0.05
C ARG A 90 -2.19 12.38 0.68
N ASP A 91 -3.44 12.00 0.46
CA ASP A 91 -4.11 10.86 1.10
C ASP A 91 -4.92 10.07 0.07
N ASP A 92 -4.32 9.78 -1.08
CA ASP A 92 -5.02 9.16 -2.21
C ASP A 92 -5.10 7.62 -2.06
N TYR A 93 -4.25 7.03 -1.22
CA TYR A 93 -4.08 5.59 -1.07
C TYR A 93 -4.60 5.09 0.28
N SER A 94 -5.24 3.92 0.27
CA SER A 94 -5.62 3.16 1.47
C SER A 94 -4.65 2.01 1.71
N ILE A 95 -4.31 1.76 2.97
CA ILE A 95 -3.46 0.62 3.36
C ILE A 95 -4.29 -0.67 3.32
N PHE A 96 -3.72 -1.71 2.73
CA PHE A 96 -4.23 -3.06 2.86
C PHE A 96 -3.37 -3.86 3.84
N ASP A 97 -4.00 -4.55 4.78
CA ASP A 97 -3.39 -5.56 5.64
C ASP A 97 -4.41 -6.59 6.15
N GLY A 98 -3.96 -7.47 7.05
CA GLY A 98 -4.83 -8.48 7.65
C GLY A 98 -5.92 -7.90 8.56
N ILE A 99 -5.64 -6.79 9.26
CA ILE A 99 -6.63 -6.13 10.11
C ILE A 99 -7.73 -5.54 9.22
N VAL A 100 -7.36 -4.69 8.25
CA VAL A 100 -8.30 -4.07 7.31
C VAL A 100 -9.13 -5.13 6.59
N LYS A 101 -8.50 -6.20 6.09
CA LYS A 101 -9.23 -7.31 5.45
C LYS A 101 -10.29 -7.94 6.35
N ASN A 102 -10.00 -8.09 7.64
CA ASN A 102 -10.88 -8.79 8.57
C ASN A 102 -11.91 -7.87 9.23
N THR A 103 -11.66 -6.56 9.33
CA THR A 103 -12.50 -5.62 10.09
C THR A 103 -13.32 -4.69 9.20
N LEU A 104 -12.86 -4.35 7.98
CA LEU A 104 -13.62 -3.52 7.04
C LEU A 104 -15.05 -4.04 6.79
N PRO A 105 -15.31 -5.36 6.68
CA PRO A 105 -16.67 -5.90 6.54
C PRO A 105 -17.65 -5.49 7.65
N TYR A 106 -17.18 -5.16 8.86
CA TYR A 106 -18.05 -4.73 9.96
C TYR A 106 -18.69 -3.36 9.71
N TYR A 107 -18.12 -2.57 8.80
CA TYR A 107 -18.55 -1.20 8.50
C TYR A 107 -19.28 -1.09 7.16
N ILE A 108 -19.28 -2.15 6.33
CA ILE A 108 -19.87 -2.14 4.99
C ILE A 108 -20.84 -3.32 4.84
N PRO A 109 -22.17 -3.09 4.92
CA PRO A 109 -23.16 -4.14 4.74
C PRO A 109 -22.97 -4.91 3.43
N GLY A 110 -22.89 -6.24 3.51
CA GLY A 110 -22.72 -7.13 2.36
C GLY A 110 -21.28 -7.27 1.83
N LEU A 111 -20.31 -6.52 2.37
CA LEU A 111 -18.89 -6.79 2.11
C LEU A 111 -18.45 -8.03 2.90
N THR A 112 -17.63 -8.87 2.28
CA THR A 112 -17.11 -10.08 2.93
C THR A 112 -15.59 -10.13 2.86
N VAL A 113 -14.97 -10.78 3.84
CA VAL A 113 -13.52 -11.06 3.86
C VAL A 113 -13.06 -11.74 2.55
N ASN A 114 -13.88 -12.65 2.01
CA ASN A 114 -13.59 -13.33 0.75
C ASN A 114 -13.60 -12.39 -0.46
N ARG A 115 -14.53 -11.43 -0.50
CA ARG A 115 -14.56 -10.41 -1.55
C ARG A 115 -13.31 -9.53 -1.50
N ILE A 116 -12.91 -9.10 -0.29
CA ILE A 116 -11.69 -8.33 -0.09
C ILE A 116 -10.44 -9.14 -0.50
N ASP A 117 -10.38 -10.43 -0.15
CA ASP A 117 -9.26 -11.29 -0.55
C ASP A 117 -9.19 -11.53 -2.05
N THR A 118 -10.32 -11.52 -2.76
CA THR A 118 -10.36 -11.60 -4.23
C THR A 118 -9.68 -10.39 -4.86
N TRP A 119 -9.90 -9.16 -4.35
CA TRP A 119 -9.19 -7.97 -4.84
C TRP A 119 -7.67 -8.11 -4.68
N ARG A 120 -7.22 -8.59 -3.51
CA ARG A 120 -5.80 -8.88 -3.27
C ARG A 120 -5.24 -9.91 -4.24
N ARG A 121 -5.96 -11.02 -4.48
CA ARG A 121 -5.51 -12.11 -5.37
C ARG A 121 -5.47 -11.69 -6.84
N ASN A 122 -6.41 -10.85 -7.26
CA ASN A 122 -6.52 -10.37 -8.64
C ASN A 122 -5.69 -9.11 -8.90
N PHE A 123 -5.05 -8.54 -7.88
CA PHE A 123 -4.35 -7.26 -7.95
C PHE A 123 -5.29 -6.16 -8.45
N ASP A 124 -6.40 -6.00 -7.75
CA ASP A 124 -7.45 -5.02 -7.99
C ASP A 124 -7.44 -3.98 -6.86
N TYR A 125 -6.35 -3.21 -6.80
CA TYR A 125 -6.18 -2.19 -5.78
C TYR A 125 -7.16 -1.02 -5.94
N GLU A 126 -7.49 -0.65 -7.17
CA GLU A 126 -8.42 0.45 -7.44
C GLU A 126 -9.78 0.19 -6.79
N THR A 127 -10.40 -0.97 -7.03
CA THR A 127 -11.69 -1.31 -6.40
C THR A 127 -11.60 -1.34 -4.87
N PHE A 128 -10.49 -1.84 -4.31
CA PHE A 128 -10.27 -1.81 -2.86
C PHE A 128 -10.17 -0.36 -2.34
N ASN A 129 -9.41 0.50 -3.02
CA ASN A 129 -9.18 1.88 -2.62
C ASN A 129 -10.46 2.73 -2.76
N GLU A 130 -11.23 2.52 -3.82
CA GLU A 130 -12.55 3.11 -4.01
C GLU A 130 -13.53 2.65 -2.94
N CYS A 131 -13.54 1.36 -2.59
CA CYS A 131 -14.41 0.83 -1.53
C CYS A 131 -14.21 1.57 -0.19
N VAL A 132 -12.96 1.83 0.20
CA VAL A 132 -12.65 2.63 1.39
C VAL A 132 -13.07 4.09 1.20
N GLY A 133 -12.87 4.66 0.02
CA GLY A 133 -13.25 6.06 -0.27
C GLY A 133 -14.75 6.27 -0.18
N ASN A 134 -15.52 5.42 -0.85
CA ASN A 134 -16.98 5.44 -0.88
C ASN A 134 -17.56 5.29 0.52
N LEU A 135 -17.03 4.39 1.35
CA LEU A 135 -17.45 4.28 2.75
C LEU A 135 -17.30 5.61 3.50
N LEU A 136 -16.18 6.30 3.31
CA LEU A 136 -15.93 7.59 3.97
C LEU A 136 -16.85 8.69 3.41
N ASP A 137 -17.10 8.69 2.10
CA ASP A 137 -18.01 9.64 1.45
C ASP A 137 -19.47 9.44 1.88
N GLU A 138 -19.96 8.20 1.90
CA GLU A 138 -21.31 7.84 2.36
C GLU A 138 -21.56 8.25 3.82
N ASN A 139 -20.50 8.27 4.64
CA ASN A 139 -20.56 8.71 6.04
C ASN A 139 -20.22 10.21 6.23
N ASN A 140 -20.11 10.99 5.15
CA ASN A 140 -19.78 12.42 5.17
C ASN A 140 -18.45 12.75 5.89
N ILE A 141 -17.47 11.86 5.80
CA ILE A 141 -16.15 12.04 6.43
C ILE A 141 -15.21 12.71 5.41
N HIS A 142 -15.06 14.03 5.50
CA HIS A 142 -14.21 14.83 4.61
C HIS A 142 -13.03 15.52 5.30
N ILE A 143 -12.63 15.02 6.48
CA ILE A 143 -11.49 15.56 7.21
C ILE A 143 -10.16 15.29 6.48
N PRO A 144 -9.13 16.13 6.67
CA PRO A 144 -7.80 15.86 6.10
C PRO A 144 -7.24 14.52 6.56
N PHE A 145 -6.58 13.80 5.64
CA PHE A 145 -5.99 12.47 5.88
C PHE A 145 -7.00 11.44 6.39
N ARG A 146 -8.23 11.47 5.87
CA ARG A 146 -9.33 10.58 6.28
C ARG A 146 -9.02 9.10 6.10
N ARG A 147 -8.33 8.69 5.03
CA ARG A 147 -7.99 7.27 4.78
C ARG A 147 -6.97 6.78 5.79
N ARG A 148 -5.91 7.55 6.04
CA ARG A 148 -4.94 7.27 7.11
C ARG A 148 -5.58 7.21 8.50
N LYS A 149 -6.46 8.16 8.82
CA LYS A 149 -7.16 8.16 10.11
C LYS A 149 -8.10 6.97 10.25
N PHE A 150 -8.75 6.57 9.16
CA PHE A 150 -9.61 5.39 9.15
C PHE A 150 -8.82 4.11 9.34
N ASP A 151 -7.66 3.95 8.69
CA ASP A 151 -6.73 2.84 8.96
C ASP A 151 -6.34 2.77 10.45
N HIS A 152 -5.94 3.89 11.05
CA HIS A 152 -5.67 3.97 12.48
C HIS A 152 -6.88 3.61 13.35
N PHE A 153 -8.07 4.04 12.97
CA PHE A 153 -9.31 3.69 13.66
C PHE A 153 -9.58 2.19 13.60
N LEU A 154 -9.46 1.56 12.42
CA LEU A 154 -9.63 0.12 12.27
C LEU A 154 -8.66 -0.65 13.17
N TRP A 155 -7.40 -0.21 13.24
CA TRP A 155 -6.38 -0.78 14.11
C TRP A 155 -6.67 -0.59 15.60
N TYR A 156 -7.15 0.58 16.02
CA TYR A 156 -7.43 0.86 17.43
C TYR A 156 -8.70 0.16 17.93
N ALA A 157 -9.76 0.14 17.11
CA ALA A 157 -11.06 -0.37 17.50
C ALA A 157 -11.16 -1.91 17.48
N ASN A 158 -10.23 -2.60 16.83
CA ASN A 158 -10.32 -4.04 16.57
C ASN A 158 -9.04 -4.81 16.94
N ARG A 159 -8.26 -4.27 17.89
CA ARG A 159 -7.05 -4.92 18.40
C ARG A 159 -7.32 -5.88 19.54
#